data_AF-A0A233S8Y5-F1
#
_entry.id   AF-A0A233S8Y5-F1
#
_cell.length_a   1.000
_cell.length_b   1.000
_cell.length_c   1.000
_cell.angle_alpha   90.00
_cell.angle_beta   90.00
_cell.angle_gamma   90.00
#
_symmetry.space_group_name_H-M   'P 1'
#
loop_
_entity.id
_entity.type
_entity.pdbx_description
1 polymer ?
#
loop_
_entity_poly.entity_id
_entity_poly.type
_entity_poly.pdbx_seq_one_letter_code
_entity_poly.pdbx_strand_id
1 'polypeptide(L)'
;MPHLTSTTAGTTSTGVRTALGIPGYAHPLVAPAQWTELARPGTPLDWVVLNVAAGPGTRPDPHCLEAAGRLRNAGVRVLGHLDLTHGTRSLADLLADAHRHLDWYRVDGFLLDRCPTERAALPEVRRAVTTLRTISDTAHIVLGHGSHPYPGYAENADQLVTFSGPWSDYRFSQVAEWTADYPPDRFCHFVHGVPLGHLEEALRIARWQGAATIYFTDRTDRGGRTDPWEAMPGYWDEIVSRVGTGVSE
;
A
#
# COMPACT_ATOMS: atom_id res chain seq x y z
N MET A 1 51.33 -23.80 -12.63
CA MET A 1 50.93 -22.98 -11.46
C MET A 1 49.75 -22.12 -11.90
N PRO A 2 48.50 -22.46 -11.55
CA PRO A 2 47.34 -21.69 -11.97
C PRO A 2 47.20 -20.45 -11.09
N HIS A 3 46.93 -19.30 -11.71
CA HIS A 3 46.61 -18.05 -11.01
C HIS A 3 45.20 -18.15 -10.43
N LEU A 4 45.09 -18.09 -9.10
CA LEU A 4 43.83 -17.91 -8.38
C LEU A 4 43.42 -16.43 -8.49
N THR A 5 42.45 -16.17 -9.36
CA THR A 5 41.72 -14.90 -9.34
C THR A 5 40.81 -14.92 -8.11
N SER A 6 41.14 -14.13 -7.10
CA SER A 6 40.26 -13.91 -5.94
C SER A 6 39.11 -13.01 -6.41
N THR A 7 37.94 -13.61 -6.61
CA THR A 7 36.70 -12.85 -6.81
C THR A 7 36.28 -12.30 -5.45
N THR A 8 36.39 -10.99 -5.28
CA THR A 8 35.82 -10.25 -4.14
C THR A 8 34.32 -10.54 -4.10
N ALA A 9 33.88 -11.32 -3.12
CA ALA A 9 32.47 -11.50 -2.83
C ALA A 9 31.93 -10.13 -2.38
N GLY A 10 31.15 -9.49 -3.25
CA GLY A 10 30.34 -8.34 -2.88
C GLY A 10 29.40 -8.77 -1.76
N THR A 11 29.50 -8.10 -0.61
CA THR A 11 28.62 -8.30 0.53
C THR A 11 27.21 -7.88 0.13
N THR A 12 26.37 -8.83 -0.27
CA THR A 12 24.94 -8.59 -0.48
C THR A 12 24.29 -8.41 0.89
N SER A 13 24.15 -7.15 1.31
CA SER A 13 23.16 -6.79 2.33
C SER A 13 21.77 -6.93 1.69
N THR A 14 21.22 -8.14 1.69
CA THR A 14 19.85 -8.45 1.23
C THR A 14 18.89 -8.50 2.40
N GLY A 15 18.94 -7.48 3.27
CA GLY A 15 17.85 -7.24 4.20
C GLY A 15 16.69 -6.61 3.43
N VAL A 16 15.67 -7.40 3.08
CA VAL A 16 14.40 -6.85 2.57
C VAL A 16 13.86 -5.90 3.64
N ARG A 17 13.86 -4.60 3.34
CA ARG A 17 13.40 -3.59 4.28
C ARG A 17 11.89 -3.51 4.22
N THR A 18 11.23 -3.87 5.31
CA THR A 18 9.79 -3.65 5.43
C THR A 18 9.49 -2.14 5.40
N ALA A 19 8.39 -1.76 4.74
CA ALA A 19 7.89 -0.40 4.68
C ALA A 19 6.39 -0.36 5.02
N LEU A 20 5.89 0.84 5.32
CA LEU A 20 4.48 1.08 5.61
C LEU A 20 3.76 1.61 4.36
N GLY A 21 2.59 1.04 4.07
CA GLY A 21 1.69 1.51 3.03
C GLY A 21 0.31 1.71 3.64
N ILE A 22 -0.16 2.95 3.78
CA ILE A 22 -1.37 3.24 4.56
C ILE A 22 -2.59 3.27 3.62
N PRO A 23 -3.58 2.37 3.79
CA PRO A 23 -4.76 2.26 2.91
C PRO A 23 -5.69 3.47 2.97
N GLY A 24 -5.59 4.28 4.03
CA GLY A 24 -6.34 5.52 4.22
C GLY A 24 -6.56 5.79 5.71
N TYR A 25 -6.86 7.05 6.03
CA TYR A 25 -7.35 7.47 7.34
C TYR A 25 -8.65 8.24 7.20
N ALA A 26 -9.34 8.45 8.32
CA ALA A 26 -10.41 9.41 8.41
C ALA A 26 -9.94 10.77 7.89
N HIS A 27 -10.89 11.54 7.36
CA HIS A 27 -10.64 12.83 6.73
C HIS A 27 -9.71 13.72 7.58
N PRO A 28 -8.75 14.47 7.01
CA PRO A 28 -7.81 15.30 7.77
C PRO A 28 -8.45 16.32 8.71
N LEU A 29 -9.68 16.76 8.42
CA LEU A 29 -10.48 17.58 9.34
C LEU A 29 -10.84 16.85 10.65
N VAL A 30 -11.11 15.54 10.56
CA VAL A 30 -11.50 14.67 11.69
C VAL A 30 -10.27 14.15 12.43
N ALA A 31 -9.20 13.82 11.71
CA ALA A 31 -7.99 13.20 12.28
C ALA A 31 -6.69 13.99 12.03
N PRO A 32 -6.64 15.32 12.31
CA PRO A 32 -5.49 16.15 11.92
C PRO A 32 -4.16 15.72 12.55
N ALA A 33 -4.20 15.22 13.79
CA ALA A 33 -3.02 14.72 14.49
C ALA A 33 -2.42 13.48 13.82
N GLN A 34 -3.27 12.57 13.31
CA GLN A 34 -2.80 11.33 12.67
C GLN A 34 -2.12 11.62 11.34
N TRP A 35 -2.70 12.50 10.52
CA TRP A 35 -2.08 12.96 9.27
C TRP A 35 -0.77 13.72 9.50
N THR A 36 -0.69 14.52 10.57
CA THR A 36 0.57 15.17 10.96
C THR A 36 1.62 14.14 11.32
N GLU A 37 1.23 13.07 12.01
CA GLU A 37 2.16 12.06 12.47
C GLU A 37 2.74 11.17 11.37
N LEU A 38 2.01 11.02 10.26
CA LEU A 38 2.55 10.38 9.06
C LEU A 38 3.70 11.16 8.42
N ALA A 39 3.75 12.47 8.61
CA ALA A 39 4.83 13.32 8.13
C ALA A 39 6.03 13.38 9.10
N ARG A 40 6.01 12.62 10.20
CA ARG A 40 7.11 12.60 11.17
C ARG A 40 8.39 12.04 10.53
N PRO A 41 9.53 12.75 10.63
CA PRO A 41 10.81 12.25 10.13
C PRO A 41 11.17 10.88 10.70
N GLY A 42 11.76 10.02 9.85
CA GLY A 42 12.18 8.67 10.25
C GLY A 42 11.07 7.60 10.23
N THR A 43 9.83 7.99 9.94
CA THR A 43 8.75 7.02 9.69
C THR A 43 9.04 6.26 8.39
N PRO A 44 9.11 4.92 8.39
CA PRO A 44 9.40 4.11 7.21
C PRO A 44 8.16 3.97 6.30
N LEU A 45 7.55 5.11 5.96
CA LEU A 45 6.34 5.21 5.17
C LEU A 45 6.69 5.33 3.68
N ASP A 46 6.31 4.34 2.89
CA ASP A 46 6.50 4.35 1.43
C ASP A 46 5.39 5.13 0.73
N TRP A 47 4.14 4.96 1.18
CA TRP A 47 3.01 5.73 0.67
C TRP A 47 1.82 5.75 1.62
N VAL A 48 0.94 6.73 1.42
CA VAL A 48 -0.38 6.84 2.05
C VAL A 48 -1.45 7.19 1.02
N VAL A 49 -2.62 6.59 1.16
CA VAL A 49 -3.76 6.86 0.28
C VAL A 49 -4.59 8.02 0.80
N LEU A 50 -4.88 8.97 -0.09
CA LEU A 50 -5.83 10.05 0.12
C LEU A 50 -7.18 9.66 -0.49
N ASN A 51 -8.17 9.50 0.39
CA ASN A 51 -9.56 9.26 0.03
C ASN A 51 -10.44 10.33 0.69
N VAL A 52 -10.93 11.29 -0.11
CA VAL A 52 -11.69 12.44 0.41
C VAL A 52 -13.16 12.05 0.65
N ALA A 53 -13.76 11.38 -0.33
CA ALA A 53 -15.16 10.96 -0.29
C ALA A 53 -15.40 9.80 -1.29
N ALA A 54 -14.77 8.65 -1.04
CA ALA A 54 -14.69 7.53 -1.99
C ALA A 54 -14.10 7.96 -3.36
N GLY A 55 -13.02 8.75 -3.30
CA GLY A 55 -12.39 9.40 -4.45
C GLY A 55 -11.89 10.81 -4.11
N PRO A 56 -11.70 11.69 -5.11
CA PRO A 56 -11.13 13.04 -4.92
C PRO A 56 -12.12 14.06 -4.35
N GLY A 57 -13.41 13.71 -4.25
CA GLY A 57 -14.50 14.62 -3.92
C GLY A 57 -15.05 15.38 -5.13
N THR A 58 -16.00 16.29 -4.88
CA THR A 58 -16.69 17.12 -5.90
C THR A 58 -16.03 18.47 -6.12
N ARG A 59 -15.17 18.91 -5.20
CA ARG A 59 -14.36 20.13 -5.25
C ARG A 59 -13.07 19.92 -4.43
N PRO A 60 -12.02 20.73 -4.66
CA PRO A 60 -10.82 20.66 -3.82
C PRO A 60 -11.16 20.86 -2.34
N ASP A 61 -10.69 19.96 -1.48
CA ASP A 61 -10.81 20.09 -0.03
C ASP A 61 -9.54 20.73 0.58
N PRO A 62 -9.66 21.87 1.31
CA PRO A 62 -8.51 22.57 1.86
C PRO A 62 -7.72 21.78 2.90
N HIS A 63 -8.37 20.91 3.69
CA HIS A 63 -7.69 20.10 4.70
C HIS A 63 -6.92 18.96 4.04
N CYS A 64 -7.46 18.35 2.99
CA CYS A 64 -6.76 17.36 2.18
C CYS A 64 -5.58 17.96 1.42
N LEU A 65 -5.74 19.18 0.87
CA LEU A 65 -4.64 19.93 0.23
C LEU A 65 -3.48 20.16 1.21
N GLU A 66 -3.79 20.62 2.42
CA GLU A 66 -2.78 20.86 3.45
C GLU A 66 -2.08 19.56 3.87
N ALA A 67 -2.83 18.48 4.12
CA ALA A 67 -2.28 17.19 4.50
C ALA A 67 -1.38 16.60 3.41
N ALA A 68 -1.83 16.58 2.16
CA ALA A 68 -1.05 16.11 1.02
C ALA A 68 0.23 16.95 0.82
N GLY A 69 0.14 18.27 0.97
CA GLY A 69 1.28 19.17 0.89
C GLY A 69 2.34 18.87 1.96
N ARG A 70 1.94 18.65 3.22
CA ARG A 70 2.84 18.29 4.32
C ARG A 70 3.54 16.95 4.08
N LEU A 71 2.80 15.92 3.67
CA LEU A 71 3.35 14.60 3.37
C LEU A 71 4.37 14.65 2.24
N ARG A 72 4.05 15.33 1.14
CA ARG A 72 4.97 15.50 0.02
C ARG A 72 6.24 16.28 0.42
N ASN A 73 6.10 17.31 1.25
CA ASN A 73 7.27 18.04 1.77
C ASN A 73 8.15 17.19 2.70
N ALA A 74 7.56 16.18 3.36
CA ALA A 74 8.29 15.17 4.13
C ALA A 74 8.87 14.04 3.26
N GLY A 75 8.68 14.08 1.93
CA GLY A 75 9.14 13.05 1.00
C GLY A 75 8.26 11.79 0.98
N VAL A 76 7.07 11.83 1.56
CA VAL A 76 6.11 10.73 1.55
C VAL A 76 5.26 10.78 0.28
N ARG A 77 5.14 9.64 -0.39
CA ARG A 77 4.30 9.48 -1.57
C ARG A 77 2.81 9.49 -1.19
N VAL A 78 2.02 10.32 -1.86
CA VAL A 78 0.56 10.35 -1.67
C VAL A 78 -0.12 9.69 -2.86
N LEU A 79 -0.97 8.69 -2.62
CA LEU A 79 -1.73 8.00 -3.67
C LEU A 79 -3.19 8.44 -3.67
N GLY A 80 -3.76 8.72 -4.84
CA GLY A 80 -5.21 8.94 -4.96
C GLY A 80 -5.98 7.61 -4.89
N HIS A 81 -7.05 7.55 -4.09
CA HIS A 81 -7.97 6.42 -4.11
C HIS A 81 -8.79 6.42 -5.41
N LEU A 82 -8.73 5.31 -6.15
CA LEU A 82 -9.56 5.03 -7.32
C LEU A 82 -10.26 3.69 -7.12
N ASP A 83 -11.57 3.73 -7.04
CA ASP A 83 -12.38 2.53 -6.85
C ASP A 83 -12.70 1.87 -8.19
N LEU A 84 -12.31 0.61 -8.43
CA LEU A 84 -12.60 -0.11 -9.67
C LEU A 84 -13.98 -0.79 -9.67
N THR A 85 -14.63 -0.88 -8.51
CA THR A 85 -15.91 -1.58 -8.34
C THR A 85 -15.85 -3.00 -8.94
N HIS A 86 -14.77 -3.74 -8.66
CA HIS A 86 -14.50 -5.07 -9.21
C HIS A 86 -14.50 -5.13 -10.75
N GLY A 87 -14.03 -4.07 -11.40
CA GLY A 87 -13.92 -3.96 -12.86
C GLY A 87 -15.16 -3.41 -13.55
N THR A 88 -16.26 -3.16 -12.82
CA THR A 88 -17.50 -2.63 -13.42
C THR A 88 -17.47 -1.13 -13.65
N ARG A 89 -16.52 -0.40 -13.05
CA ARG A 89 -16.40 1.04 -13.23
C ARG A 89 -15.84 1.39 -14.60
N SER A 90 -16.41 2.42 -15.23
CA SER A 90 -15.93 2.88 -16.53
C SER A 90 -14.53 3.49 -16.44
N LEU A 91 -13.73 3.29 -17.50
CA LEU A 91 -12.40 3.92 -17.60
C LEU A 91 -12.49 5.45 -17.60
N ALA A 92 -13.54 6.02 -18.22
CA ALA A 92 -13.72 7.46 -18.28
C ALA A 92 -13.91 8.07 -16.88
N ASP A 93 -14.73 7.44 -16.03
CA ASP A 93 -14.95 7.91 -14.66
C ASP A 93 -13.68 7.77 -13.81
N LEU A 94 -12.93 6.67 -13.98
CA LEU A 94 -11.64 6.47 -13.31
C LEU A 94 -10.63 7.57 -13.69
N LEU A 95 -10.53 7.91 -14.97
CA LEU A 95 -9.61 8.94 -15.44
C LEU A 95 -10.06 10.34 -15.01
N ALA A 96 -11.37 10.60 -14.98
CA ALA A 96 -11.90 11.85 -14.45
C ALA A 96 -11.52 12.02 -12.97
N ASP A 97 -11.57 10.96 -12.17
CA ASP A 97 -11.14 10.99 -10.77
C ASP A 97 -9.62 11.13 -10.64
N ALA A 98 -8.87 10.42 -11.49
CA ALA A 98 -7.42 10.49 -11.52
C ALA A 98 -6.92 11.92 -11.81
N HIS A 99 -7.50 12.59 -12.81
CA HIS A 99 -7.19 13.99 -13.10
C HIS A 99 -7.50 14.91 -11.93
N ARG A 100 -8.65 14.74 -11.25
CA ARG A 100 -8.98 15.57 -10.08
C ARG A 100 -7.99 15.34 -8.93
N HIS A 101 -7.54 14.11 -8.70
CA HIS A 101 -6.50 13.83 -7.72
C HIS A 101 -5.16 14.49 -8.08
N LEU A 102 -4.74 14.42 -9.35
CA LEU A 102 -3.51 15.04 -9.83
C LEU A 102 -3.57 16.58 -9.75
N ASP A 103 -4.66 17.16 -10.25
CA ASP A 103 -4.83 18.61 -10.36
C ASP A 103 -5.00 19.27 -8.99
N TRP A 104 -5.77 18.63 -8.10
CA TRP A 104 -6.08 19.21 -6.79
C TRP A 104 -5.01 18.85 -5.78
N TYR A 105 -4.76 17.56 -5.55
CA TYR A 105 -3.94 17.11 -4.43
C TYR A 105 -2.49 16.78 -4.80
N ARG A 106 -2.15 16.86 -6.10
CA ARG A 106 -0.80 16.56 -6.62
C ARG A 106 -0.30 15.20 -6.17
N VAL A 107 -1.18 14.20 -6.23
CA VAL A 107 -0.85 12.83 -5.88
C VAL A 107 0.29 12.30 -6.77
N ASP A 108 1.08 11.41 -6.21
CA ASP A 108 2.25 10.81 -6.86
C ASP A 108 1.92 9.44 -7.48
N GLY A 109 0.66 9.01 -7.41
CA GLY A 109 0.21 7.71 -7.88
C GLY A 109 -1.22 7.38 -7.45
N PHE A 110 -1.60 6.11 -7.58
CA PHE A 110 -2.97 5.66 -7.31
C PHE A 110 -3.02 4.30 -6.63
N LEU A 111 -3.95 4.16 -5.68
CA LEU A 111 -4.46 2.85 -5.25
C LEU A 111 -5.73 2.57 -6.05
N LEU A 112 -5.70 1.50 -6.84
CA LEU A 112 -6.85 0.97 -7.57
C LEU A 112 -7.54 -0.05 -6.67
N ASP A 113 -8.44 0.42 -5.82
CA ASP A 113 -9.14 -0.36 -4.81
C ASP A 113 -10.26 -1.21 -5.42
N ARG A 114 -10.63 -2.29 -4.73
CA ARG A 114 -11.59 -3.31 -5.19
C ARG A 114 -11.25 -3.79 -6.61
N CYS A 115 -9.96 -4.04 -6.85
CA CYS A 115 -9.47 -4.53 -8.13
C CYS A 115 -9.88 -6.01 -8.32
N PRO A 116 -10.43 -6.41 -9.48
CA PRO A 116 -10.78 -7.80 -9.75
C PRO A 116 -9.54 -8.71 -9.70
N THR A 117 -9.72 -9.98 -9.38
CA THR A 117 -8.64 -10.97 -9.24
C THR A 117 -8.56 -11.93 -10.41
N GLU A 118 -9.63 -11.99 -11.21
CA GLU A 118 -9.81 -12.96 -12.27
C GLU A 118 -8.96 -12.63 -13.49
N ARG A 119 -8.47 -13.68 -14.18
CA ARG A 119 -7.73 -13.56 -15.45
C ARG A 119 -8.52 -12.80 -16.52
N ALA A 120 -9.84 -12.95 -16.55
CA ALA A 120 -10.70 -12.36 -17.58
C ALA A 120 -10.70 -10.82 -17.54
N ALA A 121 -10.56 -10.22 -16.35
CA ALA A 121 -10.55 -8.77 -16.18
C ALA A 121 -9.17 -8.13 -16.40
N LEU A 122 -8.09 -8.94 -16.49
CA LEU A 122 -6.72 -8.46 -16.60
C LEU A 122 -6.50 -7.49 -17.78
N PRO A 123 -7.02 -7.74 -18.99
CA PRO A 123 -6.83 -6.80 -20.11
C PRO A 123 -7.39 -5.40 -19.84
N GLU A 124 -8.52 -5.30 -19.15
CA GLU A 124 -9.16 -4.03 -18.83
C GLU A 124 -8.39 -3.28 -17.72
N VAL A 125 -7.96 -3.99 -16.67
CA VAL A 125 -7.11 -3.40 -15.63
C VAL A 125 -5.78 -2.95 -16.21
N ARG A 126 -5.14 -3.74 -17.06
CA ARG A 126 -3.91 -3.36 -17.76
C ARG A 126 -4.10 -2.09 -18.59
N ARG A 127 -5.23 -1.96 -19.29
CA ARG A 127 -5.57 -0.76 -20.04
C ARG A 127 -5.71 0.46 -19.12
N ALA A 128 -6.38 0.32 -17.98
CA ALA A 128 -6.52 1.39 -17.00
C ALA A 128 -5.15 1.84 -16.47
N VAL A 129 -4.31 0.90 -16.03
CA VAL A 129 -2.95 1.17 -15.52
C VAL A 129 -2.07 1.85 -16.58
N THR A 130 -2.10 1.37 -17.83
CA THR A 130 -1.33 1.97 -18.94
C THR A 130 -1.79 3.40 -19.20
N THR A 131 -3.09 3.66 -19.14
CA THR A 131 -3.63 5.01 -19.36
C THR A 131 -3.28 5.95 -18.21
N LEU A 132 -3.32 5.47 -16.96
CA LEU A 132 -2.87 6.24 -15.80
C LEU A 132 -1.38 6.62 -15.90
N ARG A 133 -0.54 5.69 -16.34
CA ARG A 133 0.88 5.97 -16.60
C ARG A 133 1.12 6.93 -17.76
N THR A 134 0.18 7.04 -18.71
CA THR A 134 0.27 8.02 -19.81
C THR A 134 -0.03 9.45 -19.34
N ILE A 135 -0.90 9.62 -18.34
CA ILE A 135 -1.22 10.95 -17.78
C ILE A 135 -0.28 11.36 -16.65
N SER A 136 0.47 10.40 -16.08
CA SER A 136 1.49 10.62 -15.06
C SER A 136 2.57 9.55 -15.18
N ASP A 137 3.66 9.89 -15.88
CA ASP A 137 4.75 8.96 -16.23
C ASP A 137 5.42 8.30 -15.02
N THR A 138 5.39 8.97 -13.87
CA THR A 138 6.01 8.51 -12.62
C THR A 138 5.00 7.99 -11.61
N ALA A 139 3.75 7.74 -12.03
CA ALA A 139 2.70 7.28 -11.13
C ALA A 139 3.04 5.91 -10.52
N HIS A 140 3.11 5.86 -9.19
CA HIS A 140 3.16 4.61 -8.43
C HIS A 140 1.77 3.98 -8.38
N ILE A 141 1.63 2.76 -8.88
CA ILE A 141 0.34 2.07 -8.99
C ILE A 141 0.29 0.90 -8.01
N VAL A 142 -0.70 0.93 -7.13
CA VAL A 142 -1.02 -0.17 -6.22
C VAL A 142 -2.36 -0.78 -6.62
N LEU A 143 -2.42 -2.09 -6.82
CA LEU A 143 -3.68 -2.81 -7.08
C LEU A 143 -4.24 -3.38 -5.76
N GLY A 144 -5.35 -2.82 -5.31
CA GLY A 144 -6.08 -3.24 -4.12
C GLY A 144 -6.93 -4.48 -4.36
N HIS A 145 -6.31 -5.65 -4.52
CA HIS A 145 -7.04 -6.92 -4.69
C HIS A 145 -7.61 -7.46 -3.37
N GLY A 146 -6.84 -7.34 -2.28
CA GLY A 146 -7.17 -7.89 -0.96
C GLY A 146 -6.99 -9.40 -0.83
N SER A 147 -6.66 -10.09 -1.91
CA SER A 147 -6.37 -11.53 -1.99
C SER A 147 -5.43 -11.80 -3.16
N HIS A 148 -4.85 -13.00 -3.25
CA HIS A 148 -3.97 -13.36 -4.37
C HIS A 148 -4.73 -13.36 -5.71
N PRO A 149 -4.37 -12.48 -6.66
CA PRO A 149 -5.01 -12.48 -7.98
C PRO A 149 -4.38 -13.51 -8.91
N TYR A 150 -4.91 -13.58 -10.14
CA TYR A 150 -4.21 -14.22 -11.25
C TYR A 150 -2.76 -13.68 -11.38
N PRO A 151 -1.71 -14.52 -11.48
CA PRO A 151 -0.32 -14.05 -11.37
C PRO A 151 0.07 -12.96 -12.38
N GLY A 152 -0.55 -12.94 -13.56
CA GLY A 152 -0.27 -11.95 -14.59
C GLY A 152 -0.59 -10.50 -14.21
N TYR A 153 -1.25 -10.24 -13.07
CA TYR A 153 -1.42 -8.88 -12.53
C TYR A 153 -0.10 -8.29 -12.02
N ALA A 154 0.82 -9.12 -11.51
CA ALA A 154 2.07 -8.69 -10.88
C ALA A 154 3.01 -7.90 -11.80
N GLU A 155 2.88 -8.08 -13.13
CA GLU A 155 3.69 -7.38 -14.14
C GLU A 155 3.17 -5.97 -14.48
N ASN A 156 1.94 -5.62 -14.09
CA ASN A 156 1.30 -4.39 -14.57
C ASN A 156 1.46 -3.23 -13.58
N ALA A 157 1.57 -3.51 -12.30
CA ALA A 157 1.61 -2.51 -11.24
C ALA A 157 2.92 -2.54 -10.47
N ASP A 158 3.13 -1.53 -9.63
CA ASP A 158 4.30 -1.44 -8.76
C ASP A 158 4.11 -2.32 -7.53
N GLN A 159 2.88 -2.39 -6.99
CA GLN A 159 2.53 -3.28 -5.87
C GLN A 159 1.12 -3.85 -5.97
N LEU A 160 0.92 -5.02 -5.36
CA LEU A 160 -0.34 -5.72 -5.23
C LEU A 160 -0.67 -5.89 -3.74
N VAL A 161 -1.87 -5.49 -3.34
CA VAL A 161 -2.41 -5.83 -2.02
C VAL A 161 -2.91 -7.28 -2.08
N THR A 162 -2.09 -8.23 -1.64
CA THR A 162 -2.39 -9.68 -1.72
C THR A 162 -3.10 -10.24 -0.50
N PHE A 163 -3.22 -9.44 0.56
CA PHE A 163 -4.04 -9.75 1.73
C PHE A 163 -4.66 -8.47 2.29
N SER A 164 -5.97 -8.48 2.54
CA SER A 164 -6.67 -7.45 3.28
C SER A 164 -7.78 -8.09 4.13
N GLY A 165 -7.63 -8.07 5.45
CA GLY A 165 -8.62 -8.73 6.32
C GLY A 165 -8.22 -8.84 7.79
N PRO A 166 -8.98 -9.61 8.59
CA PRO A 166 -8.76 -9.72 10.01
C PRO A 166 -7.56 -10.60 10.36
N TRP A 167 -6.95 -10.33 11.52
CA TRP A 167 -5.90 -11.15 12.13
C TRP A 167 -6.28 -12.62 12.26
N SER A 168 -7.56 -12.92 12.53
CA SER A 168 -8.07 -14.30 12.66
C SER A 168 -7.81 -15.14 11.42
N ASP A 169 -7.86 -14.51 10.24
CA ASP A 169 -7.70 -15.17 8.96
C ASP A 169 -6.24 -15.10 8.53
N TYR A 170 -5.60 -13.94 8.78
CA TYR A 170 -4.20 -13.72 8.45
C TYR A 170 -3.26 -14.71 9.11
N ARG A 171 -3.48 -15.04 10.39
CA ARG A 171 -2.61 -15.97 11.14
C ARG A 171 -2.58 -17.40 10.58
N PHE A 172 -3.57 -17.75 9.76
CA PHE A 172 -3.68 -19.05 9.09
C PHE A 172 -3.57 -18.96 7.57
N SER A 173 -3.25 -17.77 7.04
CA SER A 173 -3.10 -17.55 5.61
C SER A 173 -1.88 -18.29 5.05
N GLN A 174 -1.93 -18.60 3.76
CA GLN A 174 -0.88 -19.30 3.04
C GLN A 174 -0.34 -18.42 1.92
N VAL A 175 0.95 -18.56 1.64
CA VAL A 175 1.59 -17.93 0.48
C VAL A 175 1.12 -18.63 -0.81
N ALA A 176 0.83 -17.86 -1.85
CA ALA A 176 0.63 -18.43 -3.18
C ALA A 176 1.99 -18.68 -3.86
N GLU A 177 2.22 -19.90 -4.36
CA GLU A 177 3.54 -20.32 -4.88
C GLU A 177 4.14 -19.35 -5.92
N TRP A 178 3.30 -18.77 -6.78
CA TRP A 178 3.73 -17.85 -7.83
C TRP A 178 4.38 -16.56 -7.30
N THR A 179 4.14 -16.16 -6.05
CA THR A 179 4.76 -14.94 -5.50
C THR A 179 6.26 -15.11 -5.32
N ALA A 180 6.77 -16.34 -5.24
CA ALA A 180 8.20 -16.63 -5.17
C ALA A 180 8.98 -16.19 -6.42
N ASP A 181 8.30 -16.01 -7.56
CA ASP A 181 8.91 -15.53 -8.81
C ASP A 181 9.13 -14.00 -8.84
N TYR A 182 8.70 -13.28 -7.79
CA TYR A 182 8.70 -11.82 -7.73
C TYR A 182 9.40 -11.29 -6.47
N PRO A 183 10.03 -10.10 -6.55
CA PRO A 183 10.62 -9.48 -5.37
C PRO A 183 9.55 -9.12 -4.33
N PRO A 184 9.86 -9.23 -3.02
CA PRO A 184 8.91 -8.93 -1.95
C PRO A 184 8.31 -7.52 -1.97
N ASP A 185 9.02 -6.56 -2.55
CA ASP A 185 8.59 -5.17 -2.70
C ASP A 185 7.31 -5.03 -3.55
N ARG A 186 6.93 -6.06 -4.31
CA ARG A 186 5.67 -6.08 -5.07
C ARG A 186 4.44 -6.41 -4.23
N PHE A 187 4.58 -6.84 -2.99
CA PHE A 187 3.47 -7.36 -2.20
C PHE A 187 3.19 -6.54 -0.95
N CYS A 188 1.91 -6.26 -0.74
CA CYS A 188 1.41 -5.46 0.36
C CYS A 188 0.31 -6.20 1.14
N HIS A 189 0.41 -6.22 2.48
CA HIS A 189 -0.60 -6.83 3.35
C HIS A 189 -1.23 -5.79 4.29
N PHE A 190 -2.57 -5.74 4.31
CA PHE A 190 -3.34 -4.98 5.28
C PHE A 190 -4.02 -5.93 6.27
N VAL A 191 -3.74 -5.77 7.57
CA VAL A 191 -4.29 -6.66 8.59
C VAL A 191 -4.85 -5.85 9.75
N HIS A 192 -6.13 -6.05 10.02
CA HIS A 192 -6.81 -5.40 11.13
C HIS A 192 -7.10 -6.37 12.28
N GLY A 193 -7.39 -5.83 13.45
CA GLY A 193 -7.63 -6.60 14.67
C GLY A 193 -6.39 -7.32 15.19
N VAL A 194 -5.18 -6.82 14.89
CA VAL A 194 -3.92 -7.39 15.37
C VAL A 194 -3.67 -6.86 16.80
N PRO A 195 -3.69 -7.70 17.84
CA PRO A 195 -3.31 -7.26 19.17
C PRO A 195 -1.81 -6.99 19.24
N LEU A 196 -1.37 -6.05 20.07
CA LEU A 196 0.06 -5.69 20.23
C LEU A 196 0.96 -6.92 20.47
N GLY A 197 0.50 -7.88 21.29
CA GLY A 197 1.24 -9.11 21.58
C GLY A 197 1.49 -10.03 20.36
N HIS A 198 0.77 -9.83 19.26
CA HIS A 198 0.92 -10.59 18.01
C HIS A 198 1.61 -9.80 16.89
N LEU A 199 2.06 -8.57 17.15
CA LEU A 199 2.70 -7.74 16.12
C LEU A 199 3.94 -8.42 15.51
N GLU A 200 4.77 -9.06 16.33
CA GLU A 200 5.95 -9.79 15.87
C GLU A 200 5.60 -10.98 14.97
N GLU A 201 4.55 -11.71 15.37
CA GLU A 201 4.04 -12.85 14.62
C GLU A 201 3.49 -12.41 13.27
N ALA A 202 2.72 -11.32 13.24
CA ALA A 202 2.19 -10.74 12.01
C ALA A 202 3.32 -10.29 11.06
N LEU A 203 4.37 -9.64 11.59
CA LEU A 203 5.55 -9.25 10.80
C LEU A 203 6.31 -10.47 10.26
N ARG A 204 6.44 -11.54 11.05
CA ARG A 204 7.06 -12.79 10.60
C ARG A 204 6.25 -13.44 9.48
N ILE A 205 4.93 -13.47 9.58
CA ILE A 205 4.04 -13.98 8.53
C ILE A 205 4.20 -13.17 7.25
N ALA A 206 4.22 -11.82 7.34
CA ALA A 206 4.42 -10.98 6.16
C ALA A 206 5.74 -11.29 5.46
N ARG A 207 6.84 -11.38 6.21
CA ARG A 207 8.15 -11.75 5.66
C ARG A 207 8.15 -13.13 5.01
N TRP A 208 7.54 -14.12 5.65
CA TRP A 208 7.46 -15.49 5.11
C TRP A 208 6.61 -15.58 3.84
N GLN A 209 5.57 -14.76 3.72
CA GLN A 209 4.74 -14.69 2.52
C GLN A 209 5.29 -13.73 1.46
N GLY A 210 6.44 -13.10 1.72
CA GLY A 210 7.11 -12.21 0.78
C GLY A 210 6.49 -10.82 0.67
N ALA A 211 5.75 -10.32 1.67
CA ALA A 211 5.25 -8.95 1.66
C ALA A 211 6.23 -7.98 2.34
N ALA A 212 6.81 -7.07 1.57
CA ALA A 212 7.67 -6.02 2.09
C ALA A 212 6.90 -4.76 2.52
N THR A 213 5.67 -4.54 2.05
CA THR A 213 4.83 -3.43 2.50
C THR A 213 3.71 -3.94 3.40
N ILE A 214 3.51 -3.31 4.56
CA ILE A 214 2.48 -3.74 5.51
C ILE A 214 1.72 -2.55 6.09
N TYR A 215 0.52 -2.82 6.56
CA TYR A 215 -0.18 -1.97 7.52
C TYR A 215 -0.99 -2.84 8.48
N PHE A 216 -0.62 -2.78 9.77
CA PHE A 216 -1.26 -3.55 10.82
C PHE A 216 -1.92 -2.61 11.83
N THR A 217 -3.12 -2.98 12.28
CA THR A 217 -3.88 -2.18 13.24
C THR A 217 -4.63 -3.03 14.25
N ASP A 218 -4.80 -2.52 15.48
CA ASP A 218 -5.65 -3.12 16.52
C ASP A 218 -7.14 -2.85 16.28
N ARG A 219 -7.47 -1.91 15.40
CA ARG A 219 -8.85 -1.58 15.05
C ARG A 219 -9.52 -2.76 14.38
N THR A 220 -10.84 -2.88 14.57
CA THR A 220 -11.63 -3.94 13.95
C THR A 220 -12.71 -3.33 13.06
N ASP A 221 -13.10 -4.07 12.04
CA ASP A 221 -14.18 -3.71 11.12
C ASP A 221 -15.57 -3.88 11.76
N ARG A 222 -15.63 -4.48 12.96
CA ARG A 222 -16.86 -4.83 13.69
C ARG A 222 -17.89 -5.57 12.81
N GLY A 223 -17.40 -6.49 11.98
CA GLY A 223 -18.22 -7.22 11.01
C GLY A 223 -18.72 -6.31 9.89
N GLY A 224 -17.82 -5.53 9.30
CA GLY A 224 -18.08 -4.58 8.21
C GLY A 224 -18.87 -3.31 8.57
N ARG A 225 -19.03 -3.00 9.86
CA ARG A 225 -19.78 -1.82 10.33
C ARG A 225 -18.94 -0.56 10.45
N THR A 226 -17.63 -0.73 10.57
CA THR A 226 -16.66 0.36 10.69
C THR A 226 -15.51 0.08 9.74
N ASP A 227 -14.89 1.14 9.22
CA ASP A 227 -13.64 1.00 8.50
C ASP A 227 -12.50 0.86 9.53
N PRO A 228 -11.81 -0.30 9.60
CA PRO A 228 -10.72 -0.49 10.55
C PRO A 228 -9.50 0.38 10.23
N TRP A 229 -9.41 0.93 9.02
CA TRP A 229 -8.26 1.68 8.56
C TRP A 229 -8.32 3.15 8.98
N GLU A 230 -9.52 3.70 9.21
CA GLU A 230 -9.77 5.13 9.47
C GLU A 230 -8.96 5.74 10.62
N ALA A 231 -8.51 4.92 11.58
CA ALA A 231 -7.75 5.39 12.73
C ALA A 231 -6.38 4.72 12.83
N MET A 232 -5.37 5.53 13.16
CA MET A 232 -4.03 5.09 13.49
C MET A 232 -4.05 4.02 14.61
N PRO A 233 -3.16 3.00 14.52
CA PRO A 233 -3.09 1.94 15.52
C PRO A 233 -2.68 2.49 16.89
N GLY A 234 -3.20 1.90 17.96
CA GLY A 234 -2.87 2.31 19.33
C GLY A 234 -1.39 2.14 19.70
N TYR A 235 -0.64 1.36 18.93
CA TYR A 235 0.78 1.08 19.11
C TYR A 235 1.63 1.53 17.91
N TRP A 236 1.26 2.66 17.27
CA TRP A 236 1.96 3.19 16.10
C TRP A 236 3.48 3.26 16.24
N ASP A 237 3.98 3.76 17.37
CA ASP A 237 5.43 3.86 17.61
C ASP A 237 6.13 2.50 17.63
N GLU A 238 5.45 1.45 18.10
CA GLU A 238 5.99 0.10 18.08
C GLU A 238 6.09 -0.44 16.65
N ILE A 239 5.11 -0.15 15.80
CA ILE A 239 5.16 -0.49 14.36
C ILE A 239 6.34 0.24 13.71
N VAL A 240 6.44 1.55 13.90
CA VAL A 240 7.50 2.38 13.30
C VAL A 240 8.88 1.91 13.76
N SER A 241 9.05 1.60 15.05
CA SER A 241 10.29 1.08 15.61
C SER A 241 10.72 -0.22 14.92
N ARG A 242 9.83 -1.22 14.86
CA ARG A 242 10.13 -2.55 14.31
C ARG A 242 10.34 -2.57 12.80
N VAL A 243 9.66 -1.68 12.08
CA VAL A 243 9.81 -1.55 10.61
C VAL A 243 11.02 -0.69 10.26
N GLY A 244 11.34 0.31 11.08
CA GLY A 244 12.48 1.21 10.90
C GLY A 244 13.83 0.55 11.19
N THR A 245 13.88 -0.39 12.13
CA THR A 245 15.06 -1.22 12.37
C THR A 245 15.13 -2.34 11.34
N GLY A 246 15.64 -2.03 10.14
CA GLY A 246 16.13 -3.07 9.24
C GLY A 246 17.17 -3.89 9.99
N VAL A 247 16.79 -5.07 10.47
CA VAL A 247 17.66 -5.97 11.23
C VAL A 247 18.85 -6.31 10.34
N SER A 248 19.97 -5.65 10.62
CA SER A 248 21.29 -6.14 10.23
C SER A 248 21.64 -7.21 11.25
N GLU A 249 21.33 -8.46 10.94
CA GLU A 249 22.02 -9.62 11.50
C GLU A 249 22.94 -10.21 10.43
#